data_AF-A0A6F9K0P6-F1
#
_entry.id   AF-A0A6F9K0P6-F1
#
_cell.length_a   1.000
_cell.length_b   1.000
_cell.length_c   1.000
_cell.angle_alpha   90.00
_cell.angle_beta   90.00
_cell.angle_gamma   90.00
#
_symmetry.space_group_name_H-M   'P 1'
#
loop_
_entity.id
_entity.type
_entity.pdbx_description
1 polymer ?
#
loop_
_entity_poly.entity_id
_entity_poly.type
_entity_poly.pdbx_seq_one_letter_code
_entity_poly.pdbx_strand_id
1 'polypeptide(L)'
;ETLGGNNFYDIASSWINNPFKFKDFLEFIYACLILGYKGKYNETKDRDEKIIHFCNNIATSLKPVYKIEEELAFNKAYKTGLKENIWQKFIRLYFKKLIIVVPVLIILGVLSYAIFNLETNNLKVDNNISVLIKNLTHIE
;
A
#
# COMPACT_ATOMS: atom_id res chain seq x y z
N GLU A 1 14.92 -41.40 13.85
CA GLU A 1 13.85 -42.40 14.08
C GLU A 1 13.83 -43.42 12.94
N THR A 2 13.55 -44.69 13.22
CA THR A 2 13.49 -45.80 12.24
C THR A 2 12.09 -46.03 11.64
N LEU A 3 11.09 -45.24 12.06
CA LEU A 3 9.66 -45.37 11.68
C LEU A 3 9.15 -44.22 10.78
N GLY A 4 10.05 -43.47 10.15
CA GLY A 4 9.71 -42.21 9.44
C GLY A 4 8.62 -42.34 8.35
N GLY A 5 8.48 -43.52 7.74
CA GLY A 5 7.46 -43.78 6.72
C GLY A 5 6.03 -43.86 7.27
N ASN A 6 5.83 -44.26 8.53
CA ASN A 6 4.52 -44.27 9.19
C ASN A 6 4.15 -42.88 9.72
N ASN A 7 5.10 -42.27 10.45
CA ASN A 7 4.92 -40.95 11.04
C ASN A 7 4.56 -39.88 10.00
N PHE A 8 5.10 -39.98 8.77
CA PHE A 8 4.80 -39.06 7.67
C PHE A 8 3.29 -38.90 7.41
N TYR A 9 2.59 -40.02 7.19
CA TYR A 9 1.17 -40.00 6.83
C TYR A 9 0.29 -39.64 8.02
N ASP A 10 0.71 -39.99 9.23
CA ASP A 10 -0.06 -39.71 10.44
C ASP A 10 0.01 -38.22 10.80
N ILE A 11 1.19 -37.61 10.66
CA ILE A 11 1.40 -36.16 10.78
C ILE A 11 0.60 -35.42 9.70
N ALA A 12 0.72 -35.84 8.44
CA ALA A 12 -0.02 -35.22 7.35
C ALA A 12 -1.55 -35.32 7.54
N SER A 13 -2.04 -36.46 8.03
CA SER A 13 -3.47 -36.64 8.34
C SER A 13 -3.94 -35.70 9.46
N SER A 14 -3.09 -35.45 10.46
CA SER A 14 -3.38 -34.46 11.52
C SER A 14 -3.52 -33.05 10.94
N TRP A 15 -2.64 -32.68 10.00
CA TRP A 15 -2.65 -31.36 9.37
C TRP A 15 -3.83 -31.13 8.43
N ILE A 16 -4.35 -32.18 7.77
CA ILE A 16 -5.55 -32.10 6.93
C ILE A 16 -6.76 -31.58 7.72
N ASN A 17 -6.83 -31.84 9.03
CA ASN A 17 -7.92 -31.35 9.89
C ASN A 17 -7.86 -29.82 10.14
N ASN A 18 -6.70 -29.20 9.90
CA ASN A 18 -6.50 -27.76 10.15
C ASN A 18 -5.72 -27.10 9.00
N PRO A 19 -6.27 -27.11 7.78
CA PRO A 19 -5.53 -26.78 6.55
C PRO A 19 -5.13 -25.31 6.49
N PHE A 20 -5.84 -24.40 7.16
CA PHE A 20 -5.50 -22.97 7.23
C PHE A 20 -4.17 -22.72 7.97
N LYS A 21 -3.88 -23.49 9.02
CA LYS A 21 -2.66 -23.32 9.82
C LYS A 21 -1.45 -24.01 9.18
N PHE A 22 -1.70 -25.12 8.47
CA PHE A 22 -0.66 -26.00 7.94
C PHE A 22 -0.61 -26.03 6.41
N LYS A 23 -1.09 -24.97 5.74
CA LYS A 23 -1.15 -24.86 4.28
C LYS A 23 0.18 -25.23 3.61
N ASP A 24 1.25 -24.51 3.94
CA ASP A 24 2.57 -24.69 3.30
C ASP A 24 3.13 -26.10 3.54
N PHE A 25 2.86 -26.68 4.70
CA PHE A 25 3.26 -28.05 5.00
C PHE A 25 2.46 -29.07 4.18
N LEU A 26 1.14 -28.87 4.03
CA LEU A 26 0.31 -29.73 3.21
C LEU A 26 0.71 -29.66 1.72
N GLU A 27 1.04 -28.47 1.21
CA GLU A 27 1.59 -28.30 -0.14
C GLU A 27 2.91 -29.04 -0.32
N PHE A 28 3.81 -28.93 0.65
CA PHE A 28 5.09 -29.66 0.64
C PHE A 28 4.87 -31.18 0.64
N ILE A 29 3.99 -31.69 1.50
CA ILE A 29 3.64 -33.11 1.56
C ILE A 29 3.04 -33.58 0.23
N TYR A 30 2.13 -32.81 -0.35
CA TYR A 30 1.52 -33.09 -1.64
C TYR A 30 2.58 -33.18 -2.76
N ALA A 31 3.53 -32.24 -2.78
CA ALA A 31 4.65 -32.28 -3.72
C ALA A 31 5.53 -33.52 -3.52
N CYS A 32 5.87 -33.88 -2.28
CA CYS A 32 6.64 -35.09 -2.00
C CYS A 32 5.95 -36.36 -2.54
N LEU A 33 4.62 -36.47 -2.37
CA LEU A 33 3.85 -37.62 -2.83
C LEU A 33 3.82 -37.72 -4.36
N ILE A 34 3.63 -36.61 -5.07
CA ILE A 34 3.67 -36.57 -6.55
C ILE A 34 5.07 -36.90 -7.08
N LEU A 35 6.12 -36.47 -6.39
CA LEU A 35 7.51 -36.80 -6.73
C LEU A 35 7.88 -38.26 -6.45
N GLY A 36 6.94 -39.08 -5.97
CA GLY A 36 7.12 -40.52 -5.82
C GLY A 36 7.53 -40.96 -4.42
N TYR A 37 7.37 -40.11 -3.40
CA TYR A 37 7.51 -40.55 -2.01
C TYR A 37 6.37 -41.53 -1.65
N LYS A 38 6.73 -42.76 -1.29
CA LYS A 38 5.76 -43.83 -1.01
C LYS A 38 5.57 -44.13 0.49
N GLY A 39 6.61 -43.96 1.30
CA GLY A 39 6.58 -44.21 2.75
C GLY A 39 5.96 -45.57 3.09
N LYS A 40 5.04 -45.60 4.07
CA LYS A 40 4.37 -46.83 4.54
C LYS A 40 3.60 -47.63 3.50
N TYR A 41 3.23 -47.01 2.37
CA TYR A 41 2.52 -47.70 1.30
C TYR A 41 3.44 -48.44 0.34
N ASN A 42 4.77 -48.36 0.48
CA ASN A 42 5.70 -48.94 -0.49
C ASN A 42 5.48 -50.44 -0.74
N GLU A 43 5.14 -51.21 0.31
CA GLU A 43 4.94 -52.66 0.26
C GLU A 43 3.48 -53.08 0.00
N THR A 44 2.55 -52.12 -0.15
CA THR A 44 1.13 -52.43 -0.39
C THR A 44 0.84 -52.63 -1.89
N LYS A 45 -0.05 -53.58 -2.21
CA LYS A 45 -0.47 -53.87 -3.60
C LYS A 45 -1.20 -52.69 -4.25
N ASP A 46 -2.04 -52.00 -3.49
CA ASP A 46 -2.85 -50.86 -3.98
C ASP A 46 -2.21 -49.50 -3.64
N ARG A 47 -0.87 -49.47 -3.63
CA ARG A 47 -0.10 -48.31 -3.19
C ARG A 47 -0.47 -47.03 -3.92
N ASP A 48 -0.51 -47.11 -5.24
CA ASP A 48 -0.63 -45.92 -6.08
C ASP A 48 -2.03 -45.32 -5.91
N GLU A 49 -3.07 -46.15 -5.78
CA GLU A 49 -4.43 -45.74 -5.43
C GLU A 49 -4.50 -45.07 -4.05
N LYS A 50 -3.84 -45.63 -3.04
CA LYS A 50 -3.80 -45.04 -1.69
C LYS A 50 -3.11 -43.69 -1.66
N ILE A 51 -2.01 -43.54 -2.40
CA ILE A 51 -1.27 -42.27 -2.53
C ILE A 51 -2.15 -41.25 -3.25
N ILE A 52 -2.78 -41.62 -4.37
CA ILE A 52 -3.70 -40.74 -5.12
C ILE A 52 -4.87 -40.30 -4.25
N HIS A 53 -5.49 -41.23 -3.51
CA HIS A 53 -6.57 -40.91 -2.58
C HIS A 53 -6.12 -39.91 -1.50
N PHE A 54 -4.91 -40.08 -0.96
CA PHE A 54 -4.36 -39.17 0.02
C PHE A 54 -4.08 -37.78 -0.58
N CYS A 55 -3.52 -37.71 -1.78
CA CYS A 55 -3.34 -36.47 -2.53
C CYS A 55 -4.68 -35.75 -2.76
N ASN A 56 -5.73 -36.49 -3.14
CA ASN A 56 -7.07 -35.92 -3.32
C ASN A 56 -7.65 -35.33 -2.03
N ASN A 57 -7.41 -35.98 -0.89
CA ASN A 57 -7.82 -35.45 0.42
C ASN A 57 -7.11 -34.14 0.75
N ILE A 58 -5.81 -34.04 0.50
CA ILE A 58 -5.04 -32.81 0.68
C ILE A 58 -5.56 -31.70 -0.25
N ALA A 59 -5.76 -32.00 -1.54
CA ALA A 59 -6.26 -31.02 -2.50
C ALA A 59 -7.65 -30.50 -2.12
N THR A 60 -8.52 -31.39 -1.63
CA THR A 60 -9.87 -31.04 -1.17
C THR A 60 -9.83 -30.15 0.07
N SER A 61 -8.92 -30.41 1.01
CA SER A 61 -8.79 -29.59 2.23
C SER A 61 -8.16 -28.22 1.98
N LEU A 62 -7.28 -28.10 0.98
CA LEU A 62 -6.65 -26.83 0.58
C LEU A 62 -7.55 -25.94 -0.31
N LYS A 63 -8.48 -26.53 -1.07
CA LYS A 63 -9.43 -25.79 -1.93
C LYS A 63 -10.11 -24.57 -1.25
N PRO A 64 -10.70 -24.68 -0.04
CA PRO A 64 -11.28 -23.52 0.64
C PRO A 64 -10.24 -22.47 1.06
N VAL A 65 -9.01 -22.90 1.40
CA VAL A 65 -7.91 -22.00 1.79
C VAL A 65 -7.52 -21.09 0.63
N TYR A 66 -7.36 -21.66 -0.57
CA TYR A 66 -7.02 -20.89 -1.77
C TYR A 66 -8.13 -19.91 -2.17
N LYS A 67 -9.40 -20.31 -2.07
CA LYS A 67 -10.52 -19.42 -2.38
C LYS A 67 -10.53 -18.17 -1.48
N ILE A 68 -10.24 -18.34 -0.19
CA ILE A 68 -10.14 -17.23 0.77
C ILE A 68 -8.92 -16.37 0.48
N GLU A 69 -7.79 -16.97 0.13
CA GLU A 69 -6.58 -16.24 -0.29
C GLU A 69 -6.81 -15.42 -1.56
N GLU A 70 -7.51 -15.98 -2.55
CA GLU A 70 -7.85 -15.28 -3.78
C GLU A 70 -8.79 -14.10 -3.50
N GLU A 71 -9.83 -14.30 -2.69
CA GLU A 71 -10.72 -13.21 -2.25
C GLU A 71 -9.96 -12.15 -1.42
N LEU A 72 -9.00 -12.55 -0.58
CA LEU A 72 -8.15 -11.63 0.20
C LEU A 72 -7.17 -10.87 -0.69
N ALA A 73 -6.51 -11.54 -1.63
CA ALA A 73 -5.57 -10.94 -2.58
C ALA A 73 -6.30 -9.98 -3.52
N PHE A 74 -7.48 -10.38 -4.02
CA PHE A 74 -8.37 -9.53 -4.80
C PHE A 74 -8.81 -8.31 -3.98
N ASN A 75 -9.34 -8.51 -2.77
CA ASN A 75 -9.74 -7.40 -1.91
C ASN A 75 -8.56 -6.49 -1.53
N LYS A 76 -7.36 -7.04 -1.33
CA LYS A 76 -6.16 -6.26 -1.03
C LYS A 76 -5.75 -5.42 -2.23
N ALA A 77 -5.67 -6.02 -3.43
CA ALA A 77 -5.37 -5.30 -4.65
C ALA A 77 -6.43 -4.22 -4.98
N TYR A 78 -7.72 -4.54 -4.80
CA TYR A 78 -8.81 -3.61 -5.07
C TYR A 78 -8.95 -2.52 -4.00
N LYS A 79 -8.69 -2.81 -2.71
CA LYS A 79 -8.59 -1.80 -1.65
C LYS A 79 -7.38 -0.89 -1.83
N THR A 80 -6.26 -1.41 -2.32
CA THR A 80 -5.11 -0.56 -2.73
C THR A 80 -5.47 0.36 -3.90
N GLY A 81 -6.49 0.01 -4.70
CA GLY A 81 -7.02 0.84 -5.79
C GLY A 81 -8.04 1.92 -5.38
N LEU A 82 -8.56 1.93 -4.15
CA LEU A 82 -9.64 2.85 -3.75
C LEU A 82 -9.41 3.55 -2.40
N LYS A 83 -8.55 4.58 -2.42
CA LYS A 83 -8.84 5.94 -1.92
C LYS A 83 -7.62 6.83 -2.15
N GLU A 84 -7.28 7.10 -3.41
CA GLU A 84 -6.48 8.29 -3.67
C GLU A 84 -7.39 9.48 -3.38
N ASN A 85 -7.19 10.17 -2.26
CA ASN A 85 -7.96 11.39 -1.98
C ASN A 85 -7.75 12.35 -3.15
N ILE A 86 -8.78 13.12 -3.52
CA ILE A 86 -8.71 14.09 -4.64
C ILE A 86 -7.47 14.99 -4.48
N TRP A 87 -7.12 15.31 -3.23
CA TRP A 87 -5.87 15.98 -2.84
C TRP A 87 -4.58 15.25 -3.20
N GLN A 88 -4.49 13.94 -2.96
CA GLN A 88 -3.30 13.14 -3.31
C GLN A 88 -3.12 13.04 -4.82
N LYS A 89 -4.23 12.87 -5.57
CA LYS A 89 -4.22 12.88 -7.04
C LYS A 89 -3.80 14.24 -7.60
N PHE A 90 -4.29 15.33 -7.01
CA PHE A 90 -3.93 16.70 -7.38
C PHE A 90 -2.44 16.98 -7.11
N ILE A 91 -1.96 16.67 -5.90
CA ILE A 91 -0.55 16.82 -5.53
C ILE A 91 0.32 16.03 -6.52
N ARG A 92 0.03 14.75 -6.77
CA ARG A 92 0.82 13.91 -7.69
C ARG A 92 0.95 14.51 -9.10
N LEU A 93 -0.12 15.08 -9.64
CA LEU A 93 -0.13 15.62 -11.00
C LEU A 93 0.55 16.99 -11.10
N TYR A 94 0.41 17.84 -10.09
CA TYR A 94 0.83 19.24 -10.16
C TYR A 94 2.11 19.55 -9.36
N PHE A 95 2.66 18.61 -8.57
CA PHE A 95 3.85 18.84 -7.73
C PHE A 95 5.04 19.37 -8.52
N LYS A 96 5.33 18.79 -9.69
CA LYS A 96 6.46 19.21 -10.53
C LYS A 96 6.34 20.66 -11.01
N LYS A 97 5.11 21.15 -11.23
CA LYS A 97 4.85 22.53 -11.65
C LYS A 97 4.81 23.50 -10.46
N LEU A 98 4.32 23.04 -9.30
CA LEU A 98 4.21 23.85 -8.08
C LEU A 98 5.58 24.32 -7.56
N ILE A 99 6.63 23.52 -7.69
CA ILE A 99 7.99 23.89 -7.24
C ILE A 99 8.48 25.20 -7.87
N ILE A 100 8.10 25.48 -9.12
CA ILE A 100 8.51 26.69 -9.84
C ILE A 100 7.51 27.84 -9.61
N VAL A 101 6.21 27.54 -9.56
CA VAL A 101 5.16 28.56 -9.43
C VAL A 101 5.18 29.22 -8.06
N VAL A 102 5.46 28.48 -6.99
CA VAL A 102 5.43 29.00 -5.61
C VAL A 102 6.47 30.11 -5.38
N PRO A 103 7.77 29.94 -5.72
CA PRO A 103 8.75 31.03 -5.59
C PRO A 103 8.38 32.27 -6.41
N VAL A 104 7.87 32.09 -7.62
CA VAL A 104 7.47 33.22 -8.49
C VAL A 104 6.33 34.02 -7.86
N LEU A 105 5.31 33.34 -7.30
CA LEU A 105 4.22 33.99 -6.59
C LEU A 105 4.68 34.73 -5.33
N ILE A 106 5.64 34.17 -4.59
CA ILE A 106 6.22 34.84 -3.42
C ILE A 106 6.92 36.13 -3.83
N ILE A 107 7.75 36.09 -4.87
CA ILE A 107 8.46 37.28 -5.38
C ILE A 107 7.45 38.35 -5.81
N LEU A 108 6.42 37.97 -6.58
CA LEU A 108 5.36 38.89 -7.00
C LEU A 108 4.59 39.48 -5.82
N GLY A 109 4.33 38.69 -4.77
CA GLY A 109 3.67 39.15 -3.55
C GLY A 109 4.50 40.21 -2.82
N VAL A 110 5.81 39.98 -2.65
CA VAL A 110 6.71 40.94 -2.00
C VAL A 110 6.80 42.24 -2.79
N LEU A 111 6.92 42.16 -4.12
CA LEU A 111 6.96 43.34 -4.99
C LEU A 111 5.66 44.14 -4.90
N SER A 112 4.52 43.46 -4.92
CA SER A 112 3.20 44.11 -4.80
C SER A 112 3.05 44.81 -3.45
N TYR A 113 3.46 44.16 -2.36
CA TYR A 113 3.46 44.76 -1.03
C TYR A 113 4.36 46.00 -0.95
N ALA A 114 5.56 45.95 -1.55
CA ALA A 114 6.48 47.07 -1.57
C ALA A 114 5.90 48.28 -2.31
N ILE A 115 5.27 48.08 -3.47
CA ILE A 115 4.61 49.15 -4.24
C ILE A 115 3.49 49.79 -3.42
N PHE A 116 2.62 48.99 -2.81
CA PHE A 116 1.53 49.49 -1.97
C PHE A 116 2.05 50.29 -0.77
N ASN A 117 3.12 49.82 -0.13
CA ASN A 117 3.75 50.55 0.98
C ASN A 117 4.39 51.87 0.52
N LEU A 118 5.00 51.92 -0.68
CA LEU A 118 5.54 53.16 -1.23
C LEU A 118 4.45 54.18 -1.52
N GLU A 119 3.35 53.76 -2.15
CA GLU A 119 2.24 54.64 -2.49
C GLU A 119 1.60 55.24 -1.22
N THR A 120 1.33 54.39 -0.21
CA THR A 120 0.79 54.87 1.06
C THR A 120 1.72 55.81 1.82
N ASN A 121 3.04 55.63 1.73
CA ASN A 121 4.00 56.54 2.35
C ASN A 121 4.15 57.85 1.56
N ASN A 122 4.16 57.82 0.23
CA ASN A 122 4.19 59.03 -0.60
C ASN A 122 2.97 59.91 -0.33
N LEU A 123 1.77 59.32 -0.27
CA LEU A 123 0.55 60.05 0.08
C LEU A 123 0.62 60.70 1.47
N LYS A 124 1.26 60.05 2.44
CA LYS A 124 1.46 60.63 3.78
C LYS A 124 2.44 61.81 3.74
N VAL A 125 3.53 61.68 2.99
CA VAL A 125 4.54 62.73 2.85
C VAL A 125 3.96 63.96 2.16
N ASP A 126 3.24 63.78 1.04
CA ASP A 126 2.59 64.88 0.31
C ASP A 126 1.56 65.63 1.18
N ASN A 127 0.76 64.89 1.95
CA ASN A 127 -0.16 65.49 2.92
C ASN A 127 0.59 66.29 4.00
N ASN A 128 1.70 65.78 4.53
CA ASN A 128 2.46 66.50 5.54
C ASN A 128 3.14 67.76 4.98
N ILE A 129 3.69 67.69 3.77
CA ILE A 129 4.32 68.84 3.10
C ILE A 129 3.26 69.91 2.79
N SER A 130 2.10 69.53 2.27
CA SER A 130 1.02 70.50 1.99
C SER A 130 0.51 71.19 3.25
N VAL A 131 0.38 70.47 4.37
CA VAL A 131 0.04 71.06 5.68
C VAL A 131 1.13 72.02 6.16
N LEU A 132 2.41 71.65 6.04
CA LEU A 132 3.53 72.53 6.42
C LEU A 132 3.58 73.81 5.58
N ILE A 133 3.43 73.70 4.26
CA ILE A 133 3.39 74.86 3.35
C ILE A 133 2.21 75.77 3.73
N LYS A 134 1.02 75.20 3.93
CA LYS A 134 -0.17 75.97 4.33
C LYS A 134 0.05 76.74 5.63
N ASN A 135 0.68 76.10 6.62
CA ASN A 135 1.00 76.75 7.89
C ASN A 135 2.03 77.87 7.74
N LEU A 136 3.06 77.70 6.90
CA LEU A 136 4.05 78.74 6.62
C LEU A 136 3.44 79.94 5.89
N THR A 137 2.56 79.72 4.92
CA THR A 137 1.88 80.80 4.18
C THR A 137 0.84 81.57 4.99
N HIS A 138 0.41 81.05 6.14
CA HIS A 138 -0.50 81.75 7.06
C HIS A 138 0.22 82.57 8.13
N ILE A 139 1.56 82.54 8.16
CA ILE A 139 2.40 83.26 9.14
C ILE A 139 2.98 84.57 8.55
N GLU A 140 2.83 84.81 7.24
CA GLU A 140 3.02 86.13 6.60
C GLU A 140 1.72 86.96 6.61
#